data_AF-A0A956U975-F1
#
_entry.id   AF-A0A956U975-F1
#
_cell.length_a   1.000
_cell.length_b   1.000
_cell.length_c   1.000
_cell.angle_alpha   90.00
_cell.angle_beta   90.00
_cell.angle_gamma   90.00
#
_symmetry.space_group_name_H-M   'P 1'
#
loop_
_entity.id
_entity.type
_entity.pdbx_description
1 polymer ?
#
loop_
_entity_poly.entity_id
_entity_poly.type
_entity_poly.pdbx_seq_one_letter_code
_entity_poly.pdbx_strand_id
1 'polypeptide(L)' 'MKVMVIVKASPASEAGVMPSQELLTAMGNFNEELVKAGILL' A
#
# COMPACT_ATOMS: atom_id res chain seq x y z
N MET A 1 -6.04 -7.49 18.16
CA MET A 1 -7.12 -7.70 17.17
C MET A 1 -6.49 -7.63 15.79
N LYS A 2 -6.72 -8.62 14.90
CA LYS A 2 -6.15 -8.61 13.54
C LYS A 2 -7.25 -8.23 12.55
N VAL A 3 -6.91 -7.43 11.55
CA VAL A 3 -7.82 -7.02 10.47
C VAL A 3 -7.20 -7.39 9.12
N MET A 4 -8.04 -7.66 8.14
CA MET A 4 -7.62 -7.88 6.76
C MET A 4 -7.99 -6.65 5.94
N VAL A 5 -7.01 -6.07 5.24
CA VAL A 5 -7.21 -4.93 4.34
C VAL A 5 -7.16 -5.43 2.90
N ILE A 6 -8.27 -5.28 2.17
CA ILE A 6 -8.36 -5.64 0.75
C ILE A 6 -8.65 -4.36 -0.02
N VAL A 7 -7.77 -4.01 -0.95
CA VAL A 7 -7.96 -2.86 -1.86
C VAL A 7 -8.52 -3.38 -3.17
N LYS A 8 -9.66 -2.83 -3.62
CA LYS A 8 -10.24 -3.17 -4.92
C LYS A 8 -9.35 -2.64 -6.05
N ALA A 9 -9.25 -3.42 -7.12
CA ALA A 9 -8.57 -2.98 -8.32
C ALA A 9 -9.28 -1.75 -8.92
N SER A 10 -8.49 -0.87 -9.51
CA SER A 10 -8.98 0.25 -10.34
C SER A 10 -8.76 -0.07 -11.81
N PRO A 11 -9.48 0.57 -12.76
CA PRO A 11 -9.25 0.37 -14.18
C PRO A 11 -7.79 0.59 -14.61
N ALA A 12 -7.10 1.53 -13.96
CA ALA A 12 -5.67 1.78 -14.20
C ALA A 12 -4.80 0.60 -13.74
N SER A 13 -5.09 0.02 -12.57
CA SER A 13 -4.40 -1.17 -12.07
C SER A 13 -4.66 -2.39 -12.94
N GLU A 14 -5.88 -2.56 -13.45
CA GLU A 14 -6.25 -3.66 -14.35
C GLU A 14 -5.61 -3.51 -15.73
N ALA A 15 -5.39 -2.27 -16.18
CA ALA A 15 -4.63 -1.96 -17.39
C ALA A 15 -3.11 -2.10 -17.22
N GLY A 16 -2.62 -2.51 -16.03
CA GLY A 16 -1.19 -2.68 -15.77
C GLY A 16 -0.41 -1.37 -15.63
N VAL A 17 -1.10 -0.24 -15.39
CA VAL A 17 -0.44 1.05 -15.18
C VAL A 17 0.27 1.02 -13.83
N MET A 18 1.59 1.22 -13.87
CA MET A 18 2.40 1.31 -12.67
C MET A 18 2.20 2.67 -11.97
N PRO A 19 2.20 2.70 -10.62
CA PRO A 19 2.23 3.95 -9.87
C PRO A 19 3.49 4.77 -10.19
N SER A 20 3.43 6.08 -9.98
CA SER A 20 4.64 6.91 -10.04
C SER A 20 5.64 6.50 -8.95
N GLN A 21 6.93 6.77 -9.19
CA GLN A 21 7.98 6.46 -8.23
C GLN A 21 7.77 7.17 -6.88
N GLU A 22 7.34 8.43 -6.92
CA GLU A 22 7.01 9.21 -5.71
C GLU A 22 5.92 8.54 -4.88
N LEU A 23 4.88 8.01 -5.53
CA LEU A 23 3.79 7.32 -4.85
C LEU A 23 4.28 6.00 -4.23
N LEU A 24 5.13 5.25 -4.92
CA LEU A 24 5.74 4.03 -4.37
C LEU A 24 6.60 4.35 -3.13
N THR A 25 7.38 5.42 -3.16
CA THR A 25 8.17 5.87 -2.01
C THR A 25 7.28 6.28 -0.84
N ALA A 26 6.21 7.04 -1.08
CA ALA A 26 5.28 7.44 -0.03
C ALA A 26 4.56 6.23 0.59
N MET A 27 4.16 5.25 -0.23
CA MET A 27 3.57 4.00 0.25
C MET A 27 4.55 3.18 1.09
N GLY A 28 5.83 3.11 0.69
CA GLY A 28 6.88 2.45 1.46
C GLY A 28 7.05 3.05 2.85
N ASN A 29 7.20 4.38 2.92
CA ASN A 29 7.34 5.10 4.19
C ASN A 29 6.15 4.88 5.12
N PHE A 30 4.93 4.96 4.58
CA PHE A 30 3.71 4.70 5.35
C PHE A 30 3.67 3.27 5.90
N ASN A 31 4.00 2.27 5.09
CA ASN A 31 4.05 0.87 5.54
C ASN A 31 5.14 0.66 6.60
N GLU A 32 6.32 1.29 6.48
CA GLU A 32 7.36 1.24 7.51
C GLU A 32 6.89 1.81 8.85
N GLU A 33 6.16 2.92 8.84
CA GLU A 33 5.59 3.50 10.05
C GLU A 33 4.57 2.55 10.70
N LEU A 34 3.73 1.89 9.89
CA LEU A 34 2.78 0.90 10.39
C LEU A 34 3.48 -0.34 10.97
N VAL A 35 4.59 -0.79 10.38
CA VAL A 35 5.41 -1.89 10.92
C VAL A 35 6.05 -1.48 12.24
N LYS A 36 6.65 -0.29 12.32
CA LYS A 36 7.23 0.25 13.56
C LYS A 36 6.18 0.39 14.67
N ALA A 37 4.95 0.74 14.32
CA ALA A 37 3.82 0.80 15.23
C ALA A 37 3.23 -0.57 15.61
N GLY A 38 3.70 -1.66 15.00
CA GLY A 38 3.21 -3.03 15.24
C GLY A 38 1.80 -3.29 14.69
N ILE A 39 1.35 -2.48 13.72
CA ILE A 39 0.01 -2.56 13.10
C ILE A 39 0.05 -3.47 11.87
N LEU A 40 1.09 -3.32 11.04
CA LEU A 40 1.34 -4.17 9.88
C LEU A 40 2.23 -5.34 10.33
N LEU A 41 1.72 -6.57 10.20
CA LEU A 41 2.33 -7.83 10.64
C LEU A 41 2.82 -8.68 9.47
#